data_AF-A0ABD1ICS6-F1
#
_entry.id   AF-A0ABD1ICS6-F1
#
_cell.length_a   1.000
_cell.length_b   1.000
_cell.length_c   1.000
_cell.angle_alpha   90.00
_cell.angle_beta   90.00
_cell.angle_gamma   90.00
#
_symmetry.space_group_name_H-M   'P 1'
#
loop_
_entity.id
_entity.type
_entity.pdbx_description
1 polymer ?
#
loop_
_entity_poly.entity_id
_entity_poly.type
_entity_poly.pdbx_seq_one_letter_code
_entity_poly.pdbx_strand_id
1 'polypeptide(L)'
;MRAPLLEIKEKIFSFRGSADSSLAALQSQLKHRAQANEAREVSELLLDTFHVVSKSTLQGSNSLKVLQPPVINSILEALVEKSEEDLRLIKGITATFRMPNKPLHVFLEGERTVTYLTTEHRNGLLQGTASEITRRYYELASDIVSVARKTESSLQKIRLGAQRRAGASSDVSDNNVSDTDKICMQLFLDIQEYGCNLASLGVDATSIPAYCSLWQYVAPMERQSTISL
;
A
#
# COMPACT_ATOMS: atom_id res chain seq x y z
N MET A 1 105.88 21.50 23.34
CA MET A 1 105.02 20.30 23.49
C MET A 1 103.53 20.59 23.75
N ARG A 2 102.99 21.81 23.50
CA ARG A 2 101.56 22.16 23.82
C ARG A 2 100.51 21.81 22.74
N ALA A 3 100.90 21.45 21.52
CA ALA A 3 100.00 21.23 20.39
C ALA A 3 98.96 20.09 20.52
N PRO A 4 99.29 18.88 21.04
CA PRO A 4 98.35 17.75 21.01
C PRO A 4 97.16 17.88 21.97
N LEU A 5 97.29 18.65 23.07
CA LEU A 5 96.18 18.90 23.99
C LEU A 5 95.13 19.86 23.42
N LEU A 6 95.53 20.76 22.52
CA LEU A 6 94.63 21.71 21.87
C LEU A 6 93.71 20.99 20.88
N GLU A 7 94.27 20.08 20.09
CA GLU A 7 93.57 19.27 19.09
C GLU A 7 92.54 18.32 19.73
N ILE A 8 92.90 17.74 20.90
CA ILE A 8 91.97 16.92 21.69
C ILE A 8 90.80 17.77 22.21
N LYS A 9 91.05 19.00 22.67
CA LYS A 9 89.98 19.92 23.12
C LYS A 9 89.03 20.29 21.99
N GLU A 10 89.53 20.57 20.79
CA GLU A 10 88.68 20.83 19.61
C GLU A 10 87.83 19.62 19.24
N LYS A 11 88.41 18.41 19.23
CA LYS A 11 87.66 17.18 18.95
C LYS A 11 86.57 16.93 19.99
N ILE A 12 86.85 17.16 21.28
CA ILE A 12 85.85 17.06 22.35
C ILE A 12 84.73 18.11 22.17
N PHE A 13 85.09 19.35 21.83
CA PHE A 13 84.11 20.41 21.62
C PHE A 13 83.22 20.13 20.39
N SER A 14 83.82 19.65 19.30
CA SER A 14 83.11 19.20 18.10
C SER A 14 82.18 18.02 18.38
N PHE A 15 82.68 17.00 19.08
CA PHE A 15 81.86 15.84 19.47
C PHE A 15 80.69 16.26 20.37
N ARG A 16 80.92 17.16 21.32
CA ARG A 16 79.86 17.72 22.17
C ARG A 16 78.80 18.45 21.35
N GLY A 17 79.21 19.31 20.42
CA GLY A 17 78.27 20.00 19.52
C GLY A 17 77.47 19.03 18.65
N SER A 18 78.10 17.96 18.15
CA SER A 18 77.43 16.90 17.39
C SER A 18 76.43 16.11 18.26
N ALA A 19 76.81 15.79 19.50
CA ALA A 19 75.93 15.13 20.46
C ALA A 19 74.73 16.01 20.83
N ASP A 20 74.94 17.31 21.08
CA ASP A 20 73.88 18.28 21.38
C ASP A 20 72.92 18.43 20.19
N SER A 21 73.44 18.50 18.96
CA SER A 21 72.62 18.54 17.74
C SER A 21 71.81 17.25 17.56
N SER A 22 72.41 16.09 17.84
CA SER A 22 71.75 14.79 17.75
C SER A 22 70.65 14.64 18.82
N LEU A 23 70.90 15.14 20.03
CA LEU A 23 69.94 15.15 21.13
C LEU A 23 68.73 16.04 20.78
N ALA A 24 68.97 17.24 20.24
CA ALA A 24 67.90 18.13 19.78
C ALA A 24 67.05 17.49 18.66
N ALA A 25 67.69 16.81 17.70
CA ALA A 25 66.99 16.08 16.64
C ALA A 25 66.12 14.94 17.20
N LEU A 26 66.63 14.16 18.15
CA LEU A 26 65.86 13.10 18.82
C LEU A 26 64.67 13.66 19.60
N GLN A 27 64.84 14.77 20.32
CA GLN A 27 63.74 15.43 21.03
C GLN A 27 62.64 15.90 20.07
N SER A 28 63.02 16.49 18.93
CA SER A 28 62.08 16.89 17.89
C SER A 28 61.32 15.70 17.31
N GLN A 29 62.02 14.60 17.00
CA GLN A 29 61.41 13.37 16.49
C GLN A 29 60.47 12.71 17.49
N LEU A 30 60.83 12.66 18.77
CA LEU A 30 59.96 12.12 19.83
C LEU A 30 58.68 12.94 19.96
N LYS A 31 58.79 14.28 19.89
CA LYS A 31 57.62 15.18 19.92
C LYS A 31 56.70 14.94 18.72
N HIS A 32 57.26 14.82 17.51
CA HIS A 32 56.47 14.51 16.31
C HIS A 32 55.81 13.13 16.40
N ARG A 33 56.51 12.11 16.92
CA ARG A 33 55.95 10.77 17.12
C ARG A 33 54.82 10.77 18.14
N ALA A 34 54.94 11.52 19.23
CA ALA A 34 53.86 11.65 20.21
C ALA A 34 52.60 12.26 19.59
N GLN A 35 52.73 13.36 18.84
CA GLN A 35 51.61 14.00 18.13
C GLN A 35 50.96 13.08 17.09
N ALA A 36 51.77 12.34 16.32
CA ALA A 36 51.25 11.38 15.35
C ALA A 36 50.48 10.22 16.01
N ASN A 37 50.90 9.79 17.21
CA ASN A 37 50.21 8.74 17.94
C ASN A 37 48.84 9.21 18.47
N GLU A 38 48.77 10.42 19.04
CA GLU A 38 47.51 11.05 19.45
C GLU A 38 46.54 11.21 18.27
N ALA A 39 47.03 11.70 17.13
CA ALA A 39 46.21 11.85 15.93
C ALA A 39 45.68 10.50 15.40
N ARG A 40 46.46 9.42 15.53
CA ARG A 40 46.07 8.08 15.12
C ARG A 40 44.94 7.53 15.99
N GLU A 41 45.02 7.68 17.31
CA GLU A 41 43.97 7.25 18.24
C GLU A 41 42.65 7.97 17.95
N VAL A 42 42.69 9.28 17.74
CA VAL A 42 41.49 10.06 17.36
C VAL A 42 40.91 9.58 16.03
N SER A 43 41.77 9.32 15.04
CA SER A 43 41.31 8.82 13.73
C SER A 43 40.66 7.44 13.81
N GLU A 44 41.16 6.55 14.68
CA GLU A 44 40.59 5.22 14.91
C GLU A 44 39.21 5.33 15.56
N LEU A 45 39.08 6.15 16.60
CA LEU A 45 37.80 6.42 17.26
C LEU A 45 36.77 7.04 16.29
N LEU A 46 37.20 7.95 15.42
CA LEU A 46 36.35 8.53 14.38
C LEU A 46 35.86 7.47 13.38
N LEU A 47 36.73 6.53 13.00
CA LEU A 47 36.38 5.45 12.08
C LEU A 47 35.32 4.53 12.68
N ASP A 48 35.50 4.15 13.96
CA ASP A 48 34.55 3.32 14.69
C ASP A 48 33.20 4.02 14.85
N THR A 49 33.22 5.30 15.20
CA THR A 49 32.01 6.12 15.33
C THR A 49 31.28 6.19 13.99
N PHE A 50 32.00 6.46 12.89
CA PHE A 50 31.42 6.49 11.55
C PHE A 50 30.83 5.13 11.16
N HIS A 51 31.51 4.03 11.48
CA HIS A 51 31.02 2.69 11.20
C HIS A 51 29.69 2.41 11.92
N VAL A 52 29.61 2.73 13.21
CA VAL A 52 28.39 2.55 14.01
C VAL A 52 27.25 3.43 13.48
N VAL A 53 27.51 4.70 13.17
CA VAL A 53 26.51 5.62 12.61
C VAL A 53 26.00 5.16 11.25
N SER A 54 26.91 4.70 10.38
CA SER A 54 26.53 4.18 9.06
C SER A 54 25.64 2.94 9.19
N LYS A 55 26.03 2.00 10.08
CA LYS A 55 25.27 0.78 10.33
C LYS A 55 23.89 1.07 10.93
N SER A 56 23.80 1.96 11.91
CA SER A 56 22.53 2.32 12.54
C SER A 56 21.60 3.07 11.59
N THR A 57 22.14 3.95 10.75
CA THR A 57 21.38 4.65 9.70
C THR A 57 20.83 3.68 8.67
N LEU A 58 21.64 2.72 8.21
CA LEU A 58 21.21 1.67 7.28
C LEU A 58 20.13 0.78 7.89
N GLN A 59 20.32 0.37 9.15
CA GLN A 59 19.32 -0.42 9.88
C GLN A 59 18.02 0.36 10.04
N GLY A 60 18.08 1.65 10.40
CA GLY A 60 16.91 2.53 10.49
C GLY A 60 16.15 2.63 9.16
N SER A 61 16.87 2.81 8.04
CA SER A 61 16.26 2.83 6.71
C SER A 61 15.57 1.51 6.37
N ASN A 62 16.20 0.38 6.68
CA ASN A 62 15.60 -0.93 6.45
C ASN A 62 14.34 -1.15 7.30
N SER A 63 14.36 -0.75 8.58
CA SER A 63 13.18 -0.81 9.45
C SER A 63 12.03 0.05 8.91
N LEU A 64 12.31 1.25 8.39
CA LEU A 64 11.29 2.10 7.77
C LEU A 64 10.68 1.46 6.51
N LYS A 65 11.51 0.83 5.66
CA LYS A 65 11.02 0.11 4.47
C LYS A 65 10.09 -1.06 4.85
N VAL A 66 10.39 -1.76 5.93
CA VAL A 66 9.53 -2.85 6.44
C VAL A 66 8.16 -2.34 6.90
N LEU A 67 8.07 -1.09 7.37
CA LEU A 67 6.81 -0.47 7.79
C LEU A 67 5.93 0.03 6.63
N GLN A 68 6.47 0.13 5.42
CA GLN A 68 5.72 0.64 4.28
C GLN A 68 4.50 -0.23 3.91
N PRO A 69 4.60 -1.56 3.71
CA PRO A 69 3.44 -2.41 3.44
C PRO A 69 2.32 -2.35 4.50
N PRO A 70 2.59 -2.47 5.82
CA PRO A 70 1.52 -2.43 6.81
C PRO A 70 0.83 -1.06 6.90
N VAL A 71 1.55 0.05 6.67
CA VAL A 71 0.93 1.39 6.61
C VAL A 71 0.01 1.50 5.40
N ILE A 72 0.43 1.04 4.22
CA ILE A 72 -0.41 1.03 3.01
C ILE A 72 -1.66 0.17 3.24
N ASN A 73 -1.52 -1.01 3.83
CA ASN A 73 -2.64 -1.89 4.14
C ASN A 73 -3.62 -1.24 5.12
N SER A 74 -3.13 -0.56 6.17
CA SER A 74 -3.99 0.14 7.12
C SER A 74 -4.76 1.29 6.47
N ILE A 75 -4.14 2.03 5.54
CA ILE A 75 -4.84 3.06 4.75
C ILE A 75 -5.90 2.43 3.87
N LEU A 76 -5.58 1.32 3.18
CA LEU A 76 -6.52 0.57 2.36
C LEU A 76 -7.73 0.13 3.19
N GLU A 77 -7.50 -0.50 4.35
CA GLU A 77 -8.55 -0.95 5.26
C GLU A 77 -9.45 0.21 5.70
N ALA A 78 -8.88 1.36 6.09
CA ALA A 78 -9.64 2.53 6.51
C ALA A 78 -10.50 3.12 5.37
N LEU A 79 -9.99 3.13 4.13
CA LEU A 79 -10.74 3.57 2.96
C LEU A 79 -11.90 2.62 2.64
N VAL A 80 -11.64 1.31 2.73
CA VAL A 80 -12.65 0.28 2.49
C VAL A 80 -13.74 0.34 3.58
N GLU A 81 -13.37 0.47 4.85
CA GLU A 81 -14.33 0.58 5.96
C GLU A 81 -15.24 1.80 5.77
N LYS A 82 -14.67 2.94 5.36
CA LYS A 82 -15.45 4.15 5.07
C LYS A 82 -16.41 3.99 3.90
N SER A 83 -16.06 3.18 2.90
CA SER A 83 -16.95 2.85 1.77
C SER A 83 -18.04 1.84 2.11
N GLU A 84 -17.95 1.16 3.25
CA GLU A 84 -18.92 0.14 3.64
C GLU A 84 -20.30 0.77 3.96
N GLU A 85 -20.32 2.00 4.48
CA GLU A 85 -21.57 2.74 4.70
C GLU A 85 -22.35 2.93 3.38
N ASP A 86 -21.64 3.30 2.31
CA ASP A 86 -22.21 3.45 0.97
C ASP A 86 -22.67 2.08 0.41
N LEU A 87 -21.91 1.01 0.65
CA LEU A 87 -22.29 -0.36 0.26
C LEU A 87 -23.52 -0.89 1.02
N ARG A 88 -23.71 -0.53 2.29
CA ARG A 88 -24.89 -0.98 3.08
C ARG A 88 -26.20 -0.39 2.55
N LEU A 89 -26.14 0.74 1.85
CA LEU A 89 -27.31 1.33 1.19
C LEU A 89 -27.86 0.47 0.05
N ILE A 90 -27.08 -0.48 -0.49
CA ILE A 90 -27.56 -1.48 -1.46
C ILE A 90 -28.67 -2.37 -0.86
N LYS A 91 -28.71 -2.53 0.48
CA LYS A 91 -29.78 -3.25 1.18
C LYS A 91 -31.06 -2.43 1.35
N GLY A 92 -31.02 -1.12 1.08
CA GLY A 92 -32.16 -0.21 1.11
C GLY A 92 -33.01 -0.39 -0.15
N ILE A 93 -34.21 -0.93 0.03
CA ILE A 93 -35.15 -1.25 -1.05
C ILE A 93 -35.58 0.04 -1.75
N THR A 94 -35.31 0.16 -3.06
CA THR A 94 -35.71 1.23 -4.01
C THR A 94 -34.72 2.41 -4.19
N ALA A 95 -33.86 2.26 -5.21
CA ALA A 95 -33.42 3.32 -6.13
C ALA A 95 -32.90 4.65 -5.56
N THR A 96 -31.83 4.63 -4.76
CA THR A 96 -30.88 5.75 -4.80
C THR A 96 -29.46 5.22 -4.60
N PHE A 97 -28.84 4.76 -5.69
CA PHE A 97 -27.43 4.40 -5.71
C PHE A 97 -26.58 5.59 -5.25
N ARG A 98 -25.69 5.37 -4.28
CA ARG A 98 -24.70 6.35 -3.86
C ARG A 98 -23.31 5.72 -4.03
N MET A 99 -22.59 6.25 -5.01
CA MET A 99 -21.15 6.10 -5.31
C MET A 99 -20.33 5.35 -4.24
N PRO A 100 -20.19 4.01 -4.32
CA PRO A 100 -19.40 3.23 -3.35
C PRO A 100 -17.92 3.63 -3.27
N ASN A 101 -17.40 4.28 -4.33
CA ASN A 101 -16.01 4.74 -4.39
C ASN A 101 -15.83 6.20 -3.94
N LYS A 102 -16.86 6.87 -3.41
CA LYS A 102 -16.77 8.28 -3.01
C LYS A 102 -15.66 8.55 -1.98
N PRO A 103 -15.46 7.71 -0.95
CA PRO A 103 -14.35 7.89 -0.01
C PRO A 103 -12.98 7.79 -0.70
N LEU A 104 -12.85 6.89 -1.68
CA LEU A 104 -11.62 6.71 -2.46
C LEU A 104 -11.33 7.93 -3.33
N HIS A 105 -12.33 8.47 -4.03
CA HIS A 105 -12.21 9.69 -4.83
C HIS A 105 -11.75 10.88 -3.98
N VAL A 106 -12.42 11.13 -2.85
CA VAL A 106 -12.10 12.25 -1.94
C VAL A 106 -10.69 12.12 -1.35
N PHE A 107 -10.26 10.89 -1.03
CA PHE A 107 -8.92 10.66 -0.52
C PHE A 107 -7.83 10.92 -1.58
N LEU A 108 -8.06 10.47 -2.81
CA LEU A 108 -7.09 10.60 -3.90
C LEU A 108 -6.97 12.02 -4.45
N GLU A 109 -8.03 12.80 -4.39
CA GLU A 109 -8.03 14.23 -4.74
C GLU A 109 -7.50 15.14 -3.62
N GLY A 110 -7.28 14.59 -2.42
CA GLY A 110 -6.74 15.36 -1.30
C GLY A 110 -5.37 15.94 -1.62
N GLU A 111 -5.18 17.24 -1.34
CA GLU A 111 -3.95 17.99 -1.60
C GLU A 111 -2.69 17.30 -1.07
N ARG A 112 -2.79 16.66 0.12
CA ARG A 112 -1.70 15.90 0.74
C ARG A 112 -1.38 14.60 -0.01
N THR A 113 -2.38 13.93 -0.55
CA THR A 113 -2.20 12.69 -1.31
C THR A 113 -1.50 12.98 -2.64
N VAL A 114 -1.88 14.08 -3.30
CA VAL A 114 -1.26 14.53 -4.55
C VAL A 114 0.19 14.99 -4.34
N THR A 115 0.49 15.60 -3.19
CA THR A 115 1.83 16.16 -2.93
C THR A 115 2.83 15.15 -2.37
N TYR A 116 2.39 14.17 -1.56
CA TYR A 116 3.30 13.29 -0.82
C TYR A 116 3.34 11.83 -1.33
N LEU A 117 2.35 11.35 -2.08
CA LEU A 117 2.36 9.99 -2.62
C LEU A 117 2.86 9.97 -4.07
N THR A 118 3.74 9.00 -4.36
CA THR A 118 4.13 8.75 -5.76
C THR A 118 2.97 8.16 -6.54
N THR A 119 2.99 8.32 -7.86
CA THR A 119 1.98 7.77 -8.77
C THR A 119 1.82 6.26 -8.61
N GLU A 120 2.92 5.52 -8.38
CA GLU A 120 2.92 4.09 -8.14
C GLU A 120 2.11 3.70 -6.88
N HIS A 121 2.41 4.32 -5.73
CA HIS A 121 1.67 4.03 -4.50
C HIS A 121 0.21 4.45 -4.58
N ARG A 122 -0.06 5.55 -5.28
CA ARG A 122 -1.43 6.03 -5.53
C ARG A 122 -2.21 5.01 -6.37
N ASN A 123 -1.61 4.48 -7.43
CA ASN A 123 -2.23 3.47 -8.28
C ASN A 123 -2.40 2.14 -7.53
N GLY A 124 -1.43 1.75 -6.69
CA GLY A 124 -1.53 0.57 -5.84
C GLY A 124 -2.66 0.67 -4.81
N LEU A 125 -2.80 1.81 -4.14
CA LEU A 125 -3.91 2.10 -3.22
C LEU A 125 -5.24 2.09 -3.97
N LEU A 126 -5.32 2.78 -5.11
CA LEU A 126 -6.51 2.84 -5.94
C LEU A 126 -6.98 1.44 -6.37
N GLN A 127 -6.08 0.64 -6.96
CA GLN A 127 -6.40 -0.72 -7.41
C GLN A 127 -6.76 -1.64 -6.24
N GLY A 128 -6.01 -1.56 -5.13
CA GLY A 128 -6.24 -2.38 -3.95
C GLY A 128 -7.60 -2.07 -3.29
N THR A 129 -7.89 -0.79 -3.06
CA THR A 129 -9.18 -0.36 -2.49
C THR A 129 -10.33 -0.68 -3.45
N ALA A 130 -10.20 -0.39 -4.75
CA ALA A 130 -11.25 -0.71 -5.72
C ALA A 130 -11.54 -2.21 -5.79
N SER A 131 -10.50 -3.06 -5.77
CA SER A 131 -10.65 -4.52 -5.78
C SER A 131 -11.39 -5.02 -4.54
N GLU A 132 -11.04 -4.49 -3.37
CA GLU A 132 -11.63 -4.91 -2.10
C GLU A 132 -13.06 -4.41 -1.91
N ILE A 133 -13.37 -3.17 -2.33
CA ILE A 133 -14.75 -2.64 -2.38
C ILE A 133 -15.59 -3.49 -3.33
N THR A 134 -15.07 -3.81 -4.51
CA THR A 134 -15.76 -4.64 -5.50
C THR A 134 -16.02 -6.04 -4.96
N ARG A 135 -15.06 -6.64 -4.23
CA ARG A 135 -15.24 -7.93 -3.57
C ARG A 135 -16.42 -7.91 -2.59
N ARG A 136 -16.48 -6.90 -1.71
CA ARG A 136 -17.60 -6.73 -0.76
C ARG A 136 -18.93 -6.46 -1.47
N TYR A 137 -18.91 -5.69 -2.55
CA TYR A 137 -20.11 -5.47 -3.37
C TYR A 137 -20.62 -6.78 -3.96
N TYR A 138 -19.73 -7.59 -4.55
CA TYR A 138 -20.09 -8.89 -5.09
C TYR A 138 -20.75 -9.79 -4.03
N GLU A 139 -20.14 -9.89 -2.84
CA GLU A 139 -20.69 -10.68 -1.73
C GLU A 139 -22.10 -10.23 -1.37
N LEU A 140 -22.29 -8.94 -1.13
CA LEU A 140 -23.59 -8.35 -0.78
C LEU A 140 -24.64 -8.56 -1.87
N ALA A 141 -24.30 -8.31 -3.14
CA ALA A 141 -25.22 -8.47 -4.26
C ALA A 141 -25.60 -9.94 -4.47
N SER A 142 -24.63 -10.85 -4.35
CA SER A 142 -24.87 -12.29 -4.45
C SER A 142 -25.79 -12.81 -3.36
N ASP A 143 -25.63 -12.32 -2.12
CA ASP A 143 -26.51 -12.65 -1.01
C ASP A 143 -27.94 -12.17 -1.27
N ILE A 144 -28.12 -10.92 -1.71
CA ILE A 144 -29.44 -10.33 -2.01
C ILE A 144 -30.18 -11.14 -3.07
N VAL A 145 -29.54 -11.43 -4.20
CA VAL A 145 -30.16 -12.22 -5.29
C VAL A 145 -30.42 -13.65 -4.85
N SER A 146 -29.52 -14.27 -4.06
CA SER A 146 -29.73 -15.62 -3.55
C SER A 146 -30.96 -15.71 -2.63
N VAL A 147 -31.17 -14.70 -1.78
CA VAL A 147 -32.34 -14.59 -0.90
C VAL A 147 -33.61 -14.35 -1.72
N ALA A 148 -33.55 -13.49 -2.74
CA ALA A 148 -34.66 -13.25 -3.65
C ALA A 148 -35.10 -14.54 -4.36
N ARG A 149 -34.16 -15.28 -4.98
CA ARG A 149 -34.40 -16.57 -5.65
C ARG A 149 -35.03 -17.61 -4.71
N LYS A 150 -34.53 -17.73 -3.48
CA LYS A 150 -35.06 -18.67 -2.46
C LYS A 150 -36.48 -18.28 -2.02
N THR A 151 -36.72 -16.99 -1.84
CA THR A 151 -38.02 -16.45 -1.40
C THR A 151 -39.07 -16.66 -2.49
N GLU A 152 -38.74 -16.35 -3.74
CA GLU A 152 -39.60 -16.58 -4.89
C GLU A 152 -39.95 -18.07 -5.06
N SER A 153 -38.95 -18.95 -5.02
CA SER A 153 -39.17 -20.41 -5.10
C SER A 153 -40.10 -20.92 -4.00
N SER A 154 -40.02 -20.33 -2.80
CA SER A 154 -40.88 -20.67 -1.66
C SER A 154 -42.31 -20.18 -1.88
N LEU A 155 -42.49 -18.94 -2.34
CA LEU A 155 -43.79 -18.37 -2.68
C LEU A 155 -44.47 -19.14 -3.81
N GLN A 156 -43.72 -19.55 -4.84
CA GLN A 156 -44.23 -20.34 -5.95
C GLN A 156 -44.77 -21.70 -5.48
N LYS A 157 -44.05 -22.40 -4.60
CA LYS A 157 -44.54 -23.65 -3.98
C LYS A 157 -45.82 -23.43 -3.16
N ILE A 158 -45.90 -22.34 -2.40
CA ILE A 158 -47.10 -21.99 -1.63
C ILE A 158 -48.28 -21.70 -2.58
N ARG A 159 -48.07 -20.91 -3.64
CA ARG A 159 -49.08 -20.61 -4.66
C ARG A 159 -49.61 -21.88 -5.33
N LEU A 160 -48.71 -22.77 -5.78
CA LEU A 160 -49.07 -24.05 -6.40
C LEU A 160 -49.83 -24.97 -5.42
N GLY A 161 -49.44 -24.99 -4.14
CA GLY A 161 -50.14 -25.76 -3.10
C GLY A 161 -51.52 -25.19 -2.73
N ALA A 162 -51.73 -23.88 -2.87
CA ALA A 162 -53.03 -23.24 -2.71
C ALA A 162 -53.94 -23.52 -3.92
N GLN A 163 -53.41 -23.42 -5.15
CA GLN A 163 -54.15 -23.72 -6.39
C GLN A 163 -54.64 -25.18 -6.44
N ARG A 164 -53.80 -26.14 -6.04
CA ARG A 164 -54.19 -27.57 -5.98
C ARG A 164 -55.34 -27.85 -4.99
N ARG A 165 -55.53 -27.02 -3.96
CA ARG A 165 -56.62 -27.15 -2.97
C ARG A 165 -57.90 -26.41 -3.37
N ALA A 166 -57.81 -25.40 -4.24
CA ALA A 166 -58.92 -24.55 -4.61
C ALA A 166 -59.68 -24.98 -5.88
N GLY A 167 -59.21 -26.01 -6.60
CA GLY A 167 -59.92 -26.57 -7.76
C GLY A 167 -60.12 -25.62 -8.96
N ALA A 168 -59.48 -24.45 -8.95
CA ALA A 168 -59.59 -23.45 -10.00
C ALA A 168 -58.46 -23.63 -11.02
N SER A 169 -58.81 -24.10 -12.22
CA SER A 169 -57.98 -23.98 -13.42
C SER A 169 -57.90 -22.49 -13.76
N SER A 170 -56.74 -21.87 -13.54
CA SER A 170 -56.55 -20.45 -13.81
C SER A 170 -55.47 -20.29 -14.87
N ASP A 171 -55.94 -20.10 -16.10
CA ASP A 171 -55.17 -19.79 -17.31
C ASP A 171 -54.72 -18.32 -17.29
N VAL A 172 -54.08 -17.91 -16.20
CA VAL A 172 -53.46 -16.58 -16.09
C VAL A 172 -52.00 -16.76 -16.43
N SER A 173 -51.68 -16.46 -17.68
CA SER A 173 -50.32 -16.26 -18.16
C SER A 173 -49.67 -15.19 -17.28
N ASP A 174 -48.84 -15.63 -16.33
CA ASP A 174 -47.98 -14.79 -15.50
C ASP A 174 -46.90 -14.17 -16.39
N ASN A 175 -47.28 -13.20 -17.21
CA ASN A 175 -46.37 -12.35 -17.99
C ASN A 175 -45.68 -11.28 -17.12
N ASN A 176 -45.73 -11.44 -15.80
CA ASN A 176 -45.12 -10.52 -14.84
C ASN A 176 -43.66 -10.91 -14.64
N VAL A 177 -42.77 -10.00 -15.05
CA VAL A 177 -41.33 -10.03 -14.73
C VAL A 177 -41.15 -10.36 -13.25
N SER A 178 -40.37 -11.41 -12.97
CA SER A 178 -40.10 -11.86 -11.60
C SER A 178 -39.52 -10.73 -10.77
N ASP A 179 -39.88 -10.67 -9.48
CA ASP A 179 -39.25 -9.70 -8.56
C ASP A 179 -37.74 -9.95 -8.45
N THR A 180 -37.28 -11.20 -8.62
CA THR A 180 -35.86 -11.53 -8.74
C THR A 180 -35.24 -10.93 -10.00
N ASP A 181 -35.94 -10.97 -11.14
CA ASP A 181 -35.45 -10.39 -12.40
C ASP A 181 -35.34 -8.86 -12.31
N LYS A 182 -36.27 -8.20 -11.62
CA LYS A 182 -36.20 -6.75 -11.34
C LYS A 182 -34.99 -6.40 -10.49
N ILE A 183 -34.70 -7.20 -9.46
CA ILE A 183 -33.51 -7.03 -8.60
C ILE A 183 -32.23 -7.22 -9.42
N CYS A 184 -32.14 -8.28 -10.23
CA CYS A 184 -30.98 -8.51 -11.09
C CYS A 184 -30.79 -7.37 -12.10
N MET A 185 -31.87 -6.89 -12.73
CA MET A 185 -31.82 -5.77 -13.67
C MET A 185 -31.32 -4.48 -13.02
N GLN A 186 -31.80 -4.17 -11.81
CA GLN A 186 -31.34 -2.99 -11.07
C GLN A 186 -29.84 -3.10 -10.75
N LEU A 187 -29.41 -4.23 -10.19
CA LEU A 187 -27.99 -4.45 -9.89
C LEU A 187 -27.11 -4.43 -11.14
N PHE A 188 -27.65 -4.86 -12.28
CA PHE A 188 -26.97 -4.78 -13.56
C PHE A 188 -26.78 -3.33 -14.04
N LEU A 189 -27.76 -2.45 -13.87
CA LEU A 189 -27.59 -1.03 -14.16
C LEU A 189 -26.60 -0.38 -13.20
N ASP A 190 -26.70 -0.72 -11.91
CA ASP A 190 -25.81 -0.18 -10.87
C ASP A 190 -24.34 -0.60 -11.11
N ILE A 191 -24.09 -1.84 -11.55
CA ILE A 191 -22.72 -2.31 -11.83
C ILE A 191 -22.14 -1.67 -13.11
N GLN A 192 -22.97 -1.34 -14.09
CA GLN A 192 -22.53 -0.57 -15.27
C GLN A 192 -22.05 0.83 -14.83
N GLU A 193 -22.87 1.54 -14.04
CA GLU A 193 -22.49 2.85 -13.50
C GLU A 193 -21.24 2.75 -12.61
N TYR A 194 -21.16 1.72 -11.76
CA TYR A 194 -19.99 1.44 -10.94
C TYR A 194 -18.71 1.26 -11.78
N GLY A 195 -18.80 0.52 -12.89
CA GLY A 195 -17.69 0.33 -13.81
C GLY A 195 -17.25 1.63 -14.50
N CYS A 196 -18.19 2.48 -14.92
CA CYS A 196 -17.88 3.82 -15.44
C CYS A 196 -17.19 4.70 -14.39
N ASN A 197 -17.64 4.61 -13.13
CA ASN A 197 -17.01 5.34 -12.03
C ASN A 197 -15.59 4.86 -11.76
N LEU A 198 -15.33 3.54 -11.81
CA LEU A 198 -13.98 2.98 -11.75
C LEU A 198 -13.10 3.51 -12.90
N ALA A 199 -13.64 3.54 -14.13
CA ALA A 199 -12.91 4.06 -15.29
C ALA A 199 -12.55 5.55 -15.12
N SER A 200 -13.45 6.37 -14.56
CA SER A 200 -13.18 7.79 -14.26
C SER A 200 -12.04 8.00 -13.26
N LEU A 201 -11.84 7.03 -12.35
CA LEU A 201 -10.73 6.98 -11.42
C LEU A 201 -9.43 6.43 -12.03
N GLY A 202 -9.48 5.92 -13.27
CA GLY A 202 -8.35 5.27 -13.95
C GLY A 202 -8.20 3.78 -13.63
N VAL A 203 -9.24 3.14 -13.09
CA VAL A 203 -9.28 1.69 -12.82
C VAL A 203 -10.04 0.98 -13.93
N ASP A 204 -9.38 0.00 -14.56
CA ASP A 204 -10.06 -0.92 -15.46
C ASP A 204 -10.86 -1.95 -14.65
N ALA A 205 -12.19 -1.84 -14.71
CA ALA A 205 -13.09 -2.75 -13.99
C ALA A 205 -12.90 -4.23 -14.42
N THR A 206 -12.51 -4.48 -15.68
CA THR A 206 -12.29 -5.85 -16.18
C THR A 206 -11.05 -6.51 -15.58
N SER A 207 -10.12 -5.71 -15.04
CA SER A 207 -8.96 -6.20 -14.31
C SER A 207 -9.30 -6.77 -12.93
N ILE A 208 -10.51 -6.51 -12.41
CA ILE A 208 -10.95 -6.93 -11.08
C ILE A 208 -11.80 -8.21 -11.21
N PRO A 209 -11.32 -9.38 -10.72
CA PRO A 209 -12.04 -10.64 -10.87
C PRO A 209 -13.45 -10.62 -10.25
N ALA A 210 -13.60 -9.96 -9.10
CA ALA A 210 -14.89 -9.82 -8.43
C ALA A 210 -15.89 -9.00 -9.25
N TYR A 211 -15.43 -8.02 -10.03
CA TYR A 211 -16.28 -7.24 -10.94
C TYR A 211 -16.83 -8.14 -12.04
N CYS A 212 -15.95 -8.92 -12.67
CA CYS A 212 -16.32 -9.88 -13.72
C CYS A 212 -17.31 -10.94 -13.21
N SER A 213 -17.08 -11.47 -12.01
CA SER A 213 -18.01 -12.40 -11.36
C SER A 213 -19.37 -11.75 -11.07
N LEU A 214 -19.38 -10.52 -10.56
CA LEU A 214 -20.62 -9.79 -10.30
C LEU A 214 -21.38 -9.52 -11.60
N TRP A 215 -20.70 -9.09 -12.67
CA TRP A 215 -21.28 -8.89 -13.99
C TRP A 215 -21.96 -10.16 -14.50
N GLN A 216 -21.24 -11.29 -14.52
CA GLN A 216 -21.79 -12.57 -14.95
C GLN A 216 -23.00 -13.01 -14.11
N TYR A 217 -23.03 -12.61 -12.85
CA TYR A 217 -24.06 -13.01 -11.90
C TYR A 217 -25.39 -12.25 -12.07
N VAL A 218 -25.33 -10.96 -12.45
CA VAL A 218 -26.52 -10.08 -12.58
C VAL A 218 -26.91 -9.75 -14.02
N ALA A 219 -25.99 -9.89 -14.98
CA ALA A 219 -26.25 -9.54 -16.37
C ALA A 219 -27.28 -10.48 -17.03
N PRO A 220 -28.11 -9.96 -17.96
CA PRO A 220 -28.95 -10.78 -18.82
C PRO A 220 -28.12 -11.79 -19.62
N MET A 221 -28.67 -12.95 -19.96
CA MET A 221 -27.95 -14.05 -20.64
C MET A 221 -27.21 -13.59 -21.91
N GLU A 222 -27.78 -12.62 -22.64
CA GLU A 222 -27.24 -12.05 -23.87
C GLU A 222 -25.97 -11.19 -23.64
N ARG A 223 -25.79 -10.64 -22.43
CA ARG A 223 -24.70 -9.71 -22.08
C ARG A 223 -23.70 -10.28 -21.07
N GLN A 224 -23.88 -11.52 -20.60
CA GLN A 224 -22.98 -12.15 -19.62
C GLN A 224 -21.56 -12.39 -20.16
N SER A 225 -21.41 -12.60 -21.47
CA SER A 225 -20.12 -12.89 -22.12
C SER A 225 -19.33 -11.65 -22.52
N THR A 226 -19.96 -10.47 -22.52
CA THR A 226 -19.35 -9.22 -23.00
C THR A 226 -19.57 -8.08 -22.02
N ILE A 227 -18.50 -7.67 -21.33
CA ILE A 227 -18.52 -6.51 -20.45
C ILE A 227 -18.41 -5.25 -21.33
N SER A 228 -19.50 -4.50 -21.41
CA SER A 228 -19.59 -3.23 -22.14
C SER A 228 -20.03 -2.14 -21.18
N LEU A 229 -19.07 -1.28 -20.81
CA LEU A 229 -19.25 -0.11 -19.96
C LEU A 229 -19.82 1.05 -20.77
#